data_AF-I3RFB7-F1
#
_entry.id   AF-I3RFB7-F1
#
_cell.length_a   1.000
_cell.length_b   1.000
_cell.length_c   1.000
_cell.angle_alpha   90.00
_cell.angle_beta   90.00
_cell.angle_gamma   90.00
#
_symmetry.space_group_name_H-M   'P 1'
#
loop_
_entity.id
_entity.type
_entity.pdbx_description
1 polymer ?
#
loop_
_entity_poly.entity_id
_entity_poly.type
_entity_poly.pdbx_seq_one_letter_code
_entity_poly.pdbx_strand_id
1 'polypeptide(L)'
;MVMITSTFYIEALGNDKKAVETSILEIERKIKREKNVEVLEVVREDIIETEDPKLKYSAVLEAKIRGDLENIVDVLLRYGPSIVEIEDVSGNEIHAEKLVKILAKVSAFMGKLIDAFGSLAAYPDLSKLPRPKIGYSDEEIEEMIIDKGLIRYRLVVELFGKSQQEIEENFIRALSLEGAFINKFASKIVNEEDINGVRRVKLLFALELLSNLETLFIFTAKLSPIAIVIIEPEYIEITPNELQNSLSELAAIINELVHRPLILSSS
;
A
#
# COMPACT_ATOMS: atom_id res chain seq x y z
N MET A 1 13.14 -1.83 17.96
CA MET A 1 13.27 -1.16 16.66
C MET A 1 13.52 -2.23 15.63
N VAL A 2 12.63 -2.38 14.65
CA VAL A 2 12.76 -3.41 13.61
C VAL A 2 13.73 -2.91 12.54
N MET A 3 14.86 -3.60 12.41
CA MET A 3 15.83 -3.39 11.34
C MET A 3 15.65 -4.46 10.28
N ILE A 4 15.78 -4.07 9.02
CA ILE A 4 15.52 -4.91 7.87
C ILE A 4 16.70 -4.77 6.93
N THR A 5 17.19 -5.90 6.43
CA THR A 5 18.04 -5.97 5.26
C THR A 5 17.20 -6.49 4.12
N SER A 6 17.10 -5.73 3.04
CA SER A 6 16.27 -6.07 1.89
C SER A 6 16.94 -5.71 0.58
N THR A 7 16.63 -6.47 -0.46
CA THR A 7 17.05 -6.22 -1.83
C THR A 7 15.86 -5.70 -2.62
N PHE A 8 16.04 -4.53 -3.22
CA PHE A 8 15.05 -3.88 -4.07
C PHE A 8 15.44 -4.07 -5.53
N TYR A 9 14.50 -4.55 -6.33
CA TYR A 9 14.65 -4.66 -7.78
C TYR A 9 13.88 -3.50 -8.42
N ILE A 10 14.61 -2.57 -9.00
CA ILE A 10 14.02 -1.36 -9.59
C ILE A 10 14.17 -1.44 -11.09
N GLU A 11 13.04 -1.45 -11.78
CA GLU A 11 12.98 -1.63 -13.23
C GLU A 11 12.77 -0.29 -13.94
N ALA A 12 13.54 -0.07 -15.01
CA ALA A 12 13.32 1.01 -15.97
C ALA A 12 12.93 0.41 -17.32
N LEU A 13 11.75 0.79 -17.82
CA LEU A 13 11.19 0.33 -19.10
C LEU A 13 11.04 1.50 -20.07
N GLY A 14 11.31 1.26 -21.36
CA GLY A 14 11.09 2.28 -22.39
C GLY A 14 11.38 1.80 -23.82
N ASN A 15 10.98 2.61 -24.80
CA ASN A 15 11.20 2.32 -26.22
C ASN A 15 12.56 2.81 -26.75
N ASP A 16 13.28 3.62 -26.00
CA ASP A 16 14.60 4.14 -26.36
C ASP A 16 15.67 3.63 -25.37
N LYS A 17 16.65 2.89 -25.90
CA LYS A 17 17.71 2.26 -25.11
C LYS A 17 18.50 3.25 -24.27
N LYS A 18 18.79 4.43 -24.85
CA LYS A 18 19.61 5.46 -24.19
C LYS A 18 18.83 6.15 -23.09
N ALA A 19 17.53 6.34 -23.26
CA ALA A 19 16.65 6.86 -22.23
C ALA A 19 16.57 5.90 -21.03
N VAL A 20 16.40 4.59 -21.28
CA VAL A 20 16.41 3.55 -20.23
C VAL A 20 17.76 3.53 -19.50
N GLU A 21 18.87 3.54 -20.24
CA GLU A 21 20.21 3.59 -19.65
C GLU A 21 20.43 4.83 -18.78
N THR A 22 19.98 5.98 -19.24
CA THR A 22 20.12 7.25 -18.50
C THR A 22 19.28 7.22 -17.22
N SER A 23 18.03 6.75 -17.32
CA SER A 23 17.11 6.64 -16.18
C SER A 23 17.68 5.75 -15.08
N ILE A 24 18.13 4.54 -15.43
CA ILE A 24 18.65 3.59 -14.44
C ILE A 24 19.96 4.09 -13.80
N LEU A 25 20.83 4.77 -14.55
CA LEU A 25 22.04 5.41 -14.02
C LEU A 25 21.72 6.55 -13.04
N GLU A 26 20.66 7.31 -13.29
CA GLU A 26 20.21 8.34 -12.36
C GLU A 26 19.68 7.75 -11.06
N ILE A 27 18.89 6.66 -11.15
CA ILE A 27 18.38 5.93 -9.98
C ILE A 27 19.55 5.37 -9.17
N GLU A 28 20.51 4.71 -9.81
CA GLU A 28 21.72 4.17 -9.17
C GLU A 28 22.47 5.26 -8.39
N ARG A 29 22.70 6.43 -9.01
CA ARG A 29 23.37 7.56 -8.35
C ARG A 29 22.59 8.12 -7.16
N LYS A 30 21.26 8.13 -7.23
CA LYS A 30 20.39 8.61 -6.14
C LYS A 30 20.41 7.64 -4.97
N ILE A 31 20.26 6.34 -5.23
CA ILE A 31 20.32 5.29 -4.20
C ILE A 31 21.65 5.31 -3.46
N LYS A 32 22.78 5.35 -4.17
CA LYS A 32 24.12 5.41 -3.56
C LYS A 32 24.35 6.64 -2.67
N ARG A 33 23.47 7.64 -2.72
CA ARG A 33 23.52 8.88 -1.91
C ARG A 33 22.47 8.93 -0.81
N GLU A 34 21.67 7.88 -0.64
CA GLU A 34 20.74 7.78 0.48
C GLU A 34 21.49 7.85 1.80
N LYS A 35 20.95 8.64 2.73
CA LYS A 35 21.55 8.85 4.06
C LYS A 35 20.77 8.18 5.19
N ASN A 36 19.52 7.81 4.91
CA ASN A 36 18.60 7.26 5.89
C ASN A 36 18.72 5.73 5.99
N VAL A 37 19.36 5.10 5.01
CA VAL A 37 19.65 3.66 4.98
C VAL A 37 21.13 3.45 4.71
N GLU A 38 21.65 2.32 5.16
CA GLU A 38 22.95 1.79 4.77
C GLU A 38 22.79 1.07 3.43
N VAL A 39 23.48 1.54 2.39
CA VAL A 39 23.49 0.88 1.08
C VAL A 39 24.64 -0.12 1.08
N LEU A 40 24.30 -1.41 1.08
CA LEU A 40 25.28 -2.49 1.16
C LEU A 40 25.84 -2.82 -0.22
N GLU A 41 24.98 -2.90 -1.22
CA GLU A 41 25.34 -3.31 -2.57
C GLU A 41 24.37 -2.69 -3.58
N VAL A 42 24.90 -2.33 -4.75
CA VAL A 42 24.09 -1.85 -5.89
C VAL A 42 24.67 -2.43 -7.16
N VAL A 43 23.90 -3.28 -7.82
CA VAL A 43 24.26 -3.98 -9.05
C VAL A 43 23.26 -3.59 -10.13
N ARG A 44 23.78 -3.15 -11.27
CA ARG A 44 22.97 -2.85 -12.45
C ARG A 44 23.13 -3.99 -13.43
N GLU A 45 22.02 -4.57 -13.84
CA GLU A 45 22.00 -5.59 -14.89
C GLU A 45 22.18 -4.98 -16.29
N ASP A 46 22.53 -5.83 -17.25
CA ASP A 46 22.59 -5.44 -18.65
C ASP A 46 21.20 -5.12 -19.21
N ILE A 47 21.15 -4.18 -20.14
CA ILE A 47 19.90 -3.80 -20.80
C ILE A 47 19.47 -4.91 -21.76
N ILE A 48 18.26 -5.43 -21.56
CA ILE A 48 17.65 -6.47 -22.40
C ILE A 48 16.58 -5.89 -23.33
N GLU A 49 16.32 -6.57 -24.45
CA GLU A 49 15.16 -6.28 -25.31
C GLU A 49 13.95 -7.08 -24.83
N THR A 50 12.79 -6.44 -24.76
CA THR A 50 11.52 -7.08 -24.40
C THR A 50 10.70 -7.41 -25.64
N GLU A 51 9.67 -8.24 -25.49
CA GLU A 51 8.73 -8.55 -26.58
C GLU A 51 7.75 -7.41 -26.88
N ASP A 52 7.62 -6.42 -25.98
CA ASP A 52 6.71 -5.29 -26.17
C ASP A 52 7.39 -4.18 -27.01
N PRO A 53 6.93 -3.91 -28.24
CA PRO A 53 7.54 -2.88 -29.09
C PRO A 53 7.43 -1.46 -28.52
N LYS A 54 6.55 -1.20 -27.56
CA LYS A 54 6.42 0.09 -26.85
C LYS A 54 7.30 0.19 -25.61
N LEU A 55 7.70 -0.94 -25.03
CA LEU A 55 8.61 -1.03 -23.87
C LEU A 55 9.84 -1.86 -24.25
N LYS A 56 10.38 -1.59 -25.43
CA LYS A 56 11.36 -2.43 -26.11
C LYS A 56 12.62 -2.73 -25.29
N TYR A 57 13.02 -1.86 -24.37
CA TYR A 57 14.20 -2.04 -23.55
C TYR A 57 13.83 -2.04 -22.06
N SER A 58 14.43 -2.97 -21.31
CA SER A 58 14.36 -3.04 -19.84
C SER A 58 15.76 -3.02 -19.24
N ALA A 59 15.89 -2.38 -18.08
CA ALA A 59 17.07 -2.46 -17.23
C ALA A 59 16.64 -2.61 -15.77
N VAL A 60 17.32 -3.49 -15.04
CA VAL A 60 17.08 -3.74 -13.62
C VAL A 60 18.26 -3.23 -12.82
N LEU A 61 17.95 -2.54 -11.72
CA LEU A 61 18.90 -2.18 -10.67
C LEU A 61 18.54 -2.94 -9.41
N GLU A 62 19.45 -3.80 -8.97
CA GLU A 62 19.39 -4.45 -7.67
C GLU A 62 20.06 -3.54 -6.64
N ALA A 63 19.34 -3.19 -5.58
CA ALA A 63 19.85 -2.36 -4.49
C ALA A 63 19.61 -3.06 -3.16
N LYS A 64 20.68 -3.57 -2.57
CA LYS A 64 20.67 -4.16 -1.23
C LYS A 64 20.88 -3.07 -0.19
N ILE A 65 19.89 -2.90 0.67
CA ILE A 65 19.83 -1.82 1.65
C ILE A 65 19.51 -2.36 3.04
N ARG A 66 20.01 -1.67 4.06
CA ARG A 66 19.71 -1.94 5.46
C ARG A 66 19.22 -0.68 6.16
N GLY A 67 18.13 -0.80 6.90
CA GLY A 67 17.54 0.34 7.61
C GLY A 67 16.49 -0.12 8.61
N ASP A 68 15.94 0.83 9.37
CA ASP A 68 14.75 0.54 10.15
C ASP A 68 13.50 0.53 9.25
N LEU A 69 12.39 -0.04 9.73
CA LEU A 69 11.15 -0.15 8.94
C LEU A 69 10.72 1.17 8.30
N GLU A 70 10.83 2.28 9.04
CA GLU A 70 10.44 3.60 8.55
C GLU A 70 11.30 4.05 7.36
N ASN A 71 12.62 3.92 7.48
CA ASN A 71 13.54 4.30 6.42
C ASN A 71 13.44 3.38 5.20
N ILE A 72 13.19 2.08 5.40
CA ILE A 72 12.97 1.12 4.32
C ILE A 72 11.69 1.45 3.55
N VAL A 73 10.59 1.75 4.25
CA VAL A 73 9.35 2.23 3.62
C VAL A 73 9.60 3.53 2.87
N ASP A 74 10.34 4.49 3.44
CA ASP A 74 10.66 5.77 2.76
C ASP A 74 11.42 5.56 1.44
N VAL A 75 12.37 4.61 1.40
CA VAL A 75 13.10 4.26 0.17
C VAL A 75 12.19 3.52 -0.80
N LEU A 76 11.34 2.60 -0.33
CA LEU A 76 10.38 1.86 -1.15
C LEU A 76 9.42 2.82 -1.87
N LEU A 77 8.80 3.74 -1.13
CA LEU A 77 7.91 4.76 -1.69
C LEU A 77 8.63 5.62 -2.74
N ARG A 78 9.89 5.98 -2.50
CA ARG A 78 10.66 6.88 -3.39
C ARG A 78 11.03 6.24 -4.71
N TYR A 79 11.42 4.97 -4.70
CA TYR A 79 11.97 4.30 -5.87
C TYR A 79 11.00 3.33 -6.55
N GLY A 80 9.90 2.97 -5.89
CA GLY A 80 8.85 2.11 -6.46
C GLY A 80 9.40 0.82 -7.07
N PRO A 81 10.14 -0.01 -6.30
CA PRO A 81 10.69 -1.25 -6.82
C PRO A 81 9.58 -2.15 -7.37
N SER A 82 9.89 -2.95 -8.38
CA SER A 82 8.99 -4.00 -8.88
C SER A 82 8.95 -5.20 -7.95
N ILE A 83 10.08 -5.51 -7.30
CA ILE A 83 10.21 -6.61 -6.33
C ILE A 83 10.97 -6.12 -5.10
N VAL A 84 10.52 -6.56 -3.92
CA VAL A 84 11.20 -6.38 -2.65
C VAL A 84 11.42 -7.76 -2.04
N GLU A 85 12.66 -8.08 -1.69
CA GLU A 85 13.02 -9.31 -0.98
C GLU A 85 13.66 -8.96 0.36
N ILE A 86 13.13 -9.53 1.45
CA ILE A 86 13.69 -9.40 2.79
C ILE A 86 14.64 -10.56 3.03
N GLU A 87 15.89 -10.24 3.34
CA GLU A 87 16.91 -11.23 3.64
C GLU A 87 17.08 -11.46 5.14
N ASP A 88 16.97 -10.39 5.93
CA ASP A 88 17.20 -10.43 7.37
C ASP A 88 16.32 -9.40 8.09
N VAL A 89 15.81 -9.80 9.26
CA VAL A 89 15.02 -8.93 10.14
C VAL A 89 15.55 -9.09 11.55
N SER A 90 15.93 -7.97 12.17
CA SER A 90 16.29 -7.95 13.60
C SER A 90 15.29 -7.13 14.39
N GLY A 91 14.79 -7.71 15.48
CA GLY A 91 13.68 -7.18 16.26
C GLY A 91 12.34 -7.65 15.72
N ASN A 92 11.35 -7.78 16.60
CA ASN A 92 10.05 -8.39 16.32
C ASN A 92 8.88 -7.52 16.78
N GLU A 93 9.12 -6.29 17.24
CA GLU A 93 8.06 -5.43 17.76
C GLU A 93 8.22 -3.98 17.31
N ILE A 94 7.09 -3.33 17.04
CA ILE A 94 6.98 -1.90 16.80
C ILE A 94 5.94 -1.27 17.71
N HIS A 95 6.24 -0.09 18.24
CA HIS A 95 5.27 0.71 18.96
C HIS A 95 4.20 1.26 18.01
N ALA A 96 2.93 1.20 18.41
CA ALA A 96 1.77 1.64 17.65
C ALA A 96 1.93 3.06 17.10
N GLU A 97 2.39 4.01 17.93
CA GLU A 97 2.64 5.39 17.48
C GLU A 97 3.68 5.49 16.35
N LYS A 98 4.73 4.64 16.37
CA LYS A 98 5.73 4.64 15.29
C LYS A 98 5.13 4.03 14.02
N LEU A 99 4.36 2.95 14.14
CA LEU A 99 3.66 2.35 13.01
C LEU A 99 2.66 3.34 12.38
N VAL A 100 1.87 4.07 13.18
CA VAL A 100 0.96 5.11 12.69
C VAL A 100 1.70 6.19 11.89
N LYS A 101 2.90 6.61 12.31
CA LYS A 101 3.72 7.58 11.55
C LYS A 101 4.13 7.03 10.18
N ILE A 102 4.53 5.76 10.13
CA ILE A 102 4.88 5.09 8.87
C ILE A 102 3.66 5.01 7.95
N LEU A 103 2.52 4.55 8.47
CA LEU A 103 1.27 4.45 7.71
C LEU A 103 0.78 5.82 7.23
N ALA A 104 0.94 6.87 8.03
CA ALA A 104 0.61 8.24 7.61
C ALA A 104 1.47 8.71 6.42
N LYS A 105 2.76 8.37 6.37
CA LYS A 105 3.62 8.65 5.21
C LYS A 105 3.16 7.89 3.97
N VAL A 106 2.85 6.60 4.13
CA VAL A 106 2.30 5.76 3.05
C VAL A 106 1.01 6.37 2.51
N SER A 107 0.04 6.68 3.39
CA SER A 107 -1.22 7.32 3.01
C SER A 107 -0.99 8.63 2.23
N ALA A 108 -0.15 9.53 2.76
CA ALA A 108 0.12 10.81 2.11
C ALA A 108 0.82 10.69 0.75
N PHE A 109 1.68 9.69 0.57
CA PHE A 109 2.33 9.41 -0.71
C PHE A 109 1.34 8.80 -1.71
N MET A 110 0.58 7.79 -1.27
CA MET A 110 -0.40 7.09 -2.10
C MET A 110 -1.55 7.98 -2.53
N GLY A 111 -2.03 8.89 -1.65
CA GLY A 111 -3.01 9.89 -2.02
C GLY A 111 -2.57 10.76 -3.18
N LYS A 112 -1.30 11.19 -3.21
CA LYS A 112 -0.75 11.94 -4.35
C LYS A 112 -0.69 11.12 -5.63
N LEU A 113 -0.34 9.83 -5.54
CA LEU A 113 -0.34 8.94 -6.70
C LEU A 113 -1.75 8.69 -7.23
N ILE A 114 -2.72 8.46 -6.33
CA ILE A 114 -4.13 8.25 -6.68
C ILE A 114 -4.72 9.53 -7.32
N ASP A 115 -4.38 10.71 -6.81
CA ASP A 115 -4.80 11.98 -7.41
C ASP A 115 -4.19 12.19 -8.81
N ALA A 116 -2.95 11.74 -9.03
CA ALA A 116 -2.24 11.91 -10.29
C ALA A 116 -2.63 10.87 -11.36
N PHE A 117 -2.83 9.61 -10.96
CA PHE A 117 -2.98 8.46 -11.87
C PHE A 117 -4.36 7.79 -11.80
N GLY A 118 -5.23 8.26 -10.91
CA GLY A 118 -6.53 7.67 -10.63
C GLY A 118 -6.48 6.58 -9.56
N SER A 119 -7.65 6.21 -9.02
CA SER A 119 -7.75 5.14 -8.04
C SER A 119 -7.34 3.79 -8.64
N LEU A 120 -6.76 2.91 -7.80
CA LEU A 120 -6.60 1.49 -8.12
C LEU A 120 -7.93 0.89 -8.59
N ALA A 121 -7.87 -0.14 -9.44
CA ALA A 121 -9.05 -0.71 -10.10
C ALA A 121 -10.21 -0.96 -9.12
N ALA A 122 -11.42 -0.61 -9.53
CA ALA A 122 -12.61 -0.79 -8.71
C ALA A 122 -12.83 -2.28 -8.42
N TYR A 123 -13.21 -2.59 -7.18
CA TYR A 123 -13.64 -3.94 -6.83
C TYR A 123 -14.71 -4.43 -7.82
N PRO A 124 -14.69 -5.71 -8.23
CA PRO A 124 -15.77 -6.28 -9.03
C PRO A 124 -17.10 -6.18 -8.27
N ASP A 125 -18.22 -6.43 -8.94
CA ASP A 125 -19.53 -6.44 -8.27
C ASP A 125 -19.53 -7.45 -7.10
N LEU A 126 -19.54 -6.92 -5.87
CA LEU A 126 -19.51 -7.70 -4.64
C LEU A 126 -20.91 -8.01 -4.10
N SER A 127 -21.99 -7.66 -4.83
CA SER A 127 -23.38 -7.86 -4.41
C SER A 127 -23.74 -9.32 -4.10
N LYS A 128 -23.00 -10.28 -4.68
CA LYS A 128 -23.18 -11.72 -4.46
C LYS A 128 -22.52 -12.26 -3.19
N LEU A 129 -21.60 -11.52 -2.58
CA LEU A 129 -20.97 -11.93 -1.33
C LEU A 129 -21.95 -11.81 -0.16
N PRO A 130 -21.80 -12.60 0.92
CA PRO A 130 -22.57 -12.35 2.13
C PRO A 130 -22.18 -11.00 2.74
N ARG A 131 -23.14 -10.33 3.39
CA ARG A 131 -22.80 -9.18 4.24
C ARG A 131 -21.98 -9.69 5.44
N PRO A 132 -20.82 -9.09 5.75
CA PRO A 132 -20.00 -9.54 6.87
C PRO A 132 -20.67 -9.27 8.22
N LYS A 133 -20.24 -10.00 9.26
CA LYS A 133 -20.58 -9.68 10.65
C LYS A 133 -20.02 -8.28 10.97
N ILE A 134 -20.83 -7.46 11.62
CA ILE A 134 -20.43 -6.14 12.10
C ILE A 134 -20.68 -6.09 13.60
N GLY A 135 -19.68 -5.63 14.35
CA GLY A 135 -19.73 -5.57 15.80
C GLY A 135 -19.29 -6.87 16.45
N TYR A 136 -18.39 -6.74 17.42
CA TYR A 136 -17.85 -7.83 18.23
C TYR A 136 -17.94 -7.43 19.70
N SER A 137 -18.12 -8.41 20.59
CA SER A 137 -18.02 -8.14 22.02
C SER A 137 -16.57 -7.77 22.39
N ASP A 138 -16.37 -7.13 23.54
CA ASP A 138 -15.02 -6.82 24.02
C ASP A 138 -14.20 -8.10 24.25
N GLU A 139 -14.83 -9.18 24.72
CA GLU A 139 -14.21 -10.51 24.85
C GLU A 139 -13.75 -11.08 23.49
N GLU A 140 -14.60 -11.01 22.45
CA GLU A 140 -14.23 -11.46 21.10
C GLU A 140 -13.07 -10.64 20.53
N ILE A 141 -13.06 -9.32 20.79
CA ILE A 141 -11.99 -8.41 20.37
C ILE A 141 -10.69 -8.75 21.08
N GLU A 142 -10.73 -8.99 22.39
CA GLU A 142 -9.58 -9.37 23.19
C GLU A 142 -8.97 -10.68 22.70
N GLU A 143 -9.78 -11.72 22.47
CA GLU A 143 -9.33 -12.99 21.88
C GLU A 143 -8.69 -12.79 20.50
N MET A 144 -9.27 -11.93 19.65
CA MET A 144 -8.69 -11.61 18.35
C MET A 144 -7.32 -10.94 18.44
N ILE A 145 -7.12 -10.05 19.41
CA ILE A 145 -5.84 -9.36 19.61
C ILE A 145 -4.81 -10.33 20.20
N ILE A 146 -5.17 -11.06 21.27
CA ILE A 146 -4.24 -11.92 22.02
C ILE A 146 -3.91 -13.20 21.25
N ASP A 147 -4.92 -13.91 20.75
CA ASP A 147 -4.70 -15.25 20.18
C ASP A 147 -4.30 -15.20 18.70
N LYS A 148 -4.71 -14.15 17.99
CA LYS A 148 -4.47 -14.01 16.54
C LYS A 148 -3.55 -12.86 16.17
N GLY A 149 -3.08 -12.08 17.15
CA GLY A 149 -2.19 -10.94 16.91
C GLY A 149 -2.83 -9.82 16.09
N LEU A 150 -4.17 -9.69 16.08
CA LEU A 150 -4.82 -8.64 15.30
C LEU A 150 -4.60 -7.26 15.91
N ILE A 151 -4.51 -6.26 15.05
CA ILE A 151 -4.41 -4.86 15.41
C ILE A 151 -5.81 -4.25 15.30
N ARG A 152 -6.28 -3.65 16.39
CA ARG A 152 -7.50 -2.84 16.41
C ARG A 152 -7.15 -1.39 16.10
N TYR A 153 -7.73 -0.84 15.04
CA TYR A 153 -7.45 0.53 14.60
C TYR A 153 -8.71 1.21 14.08
N ARG A 154 -8.63 2.54 13.99
CA ARG A 154 -9.64 3.37 13.34
C ARG A 154 -9.04 4.07 12.15
N LEU A 155 -9.82 4.16 11.08
CA LEU A 155 -9.46 4.92 9.88
C LEU A 155 -10.63 5.76 9.38
N VAL A 156 -10.31 6.84 8.70
CA VAL A 156 -11.28 7.70 7.99
C VAL A 156 -10.82 7.83 6.54
N VAL A 157 -11.70 7.48 5.60
CA VAL A 157 -11.42 7.51 4.16
C VAL A 157 -12.49 8.31 3.42
N GLU A 158 -12.11 8.81 2.23
CA GLU A 158 -13.07 9.39 1.28
C GLU A 158 -13.42 8.36 0.22
N LEU A 159 -14.72 8.20 -0.02
CA LEU A 159 -15.24 7.27 -1.02
C LEU A 159 -16.17 8.00 -1.98
N PHE A 160 -16.26 7.48 -3.21
CA PHE A 160 -17.09 8.03 -4.27
C PHE A 160 -17.95 6.91 -4.87
N GLY A 161 -19.19 7.22 -5.19
CA GLY A 161 -20.12 6.27 -5.82
C GLY A 161 -21.44 6.92 -6.20
N LYS A 162 -22.47 6.12 -6.51
CA LYS A 162 -23.77 6.64 -6.98
C LYS A 162 -24.74 6.94 -5.84
N SER A 163 -24.63 6.20 -4.75
CA SER A 163 -25.46 6.37 -3.56
C SER A 163 -24.69 5.97 -2.30
N GLN A 164 -25.07 6.55 -1.15
CA GLN A 164 -24.49 6.19 0.13
C GLN A 164 -24.61 4.69 0.44
N GLN A 165 -25.80 4.11 0.22
CA GLN A 165 -26.05 2.70 0.54
C GLN A 165 -25.21 1.74 -0.30
N GLU A 166 -25.09 2.00 -1.61
CA GLU A 166 -24.25 1.18 -2.51
C GLU A 166 -22.77 1.24 -2.10
N ILE A 167 -22.28 2.45 -1.78
CA ILE A 167 -20.89 2.63 -1.31
C ILE A 167 -20.69 1.83 -0.02
N GLU A 168 -21.60 1.95 0.95
CA GLU A 168 -21.50 1.23 2.22
C GLU A 168 -21.48 -0.28 2.03
N GLU A 169 -22.44 -0.84 1.30
CA GLU A 169 -22.57 -2.28 1.12
C GLU A 169 -21.38 -2.88 0.38
N ASN A 170 -20.90 -2.22 -0.69
CA ASN A 170 -19.74 -2.70 -1.43
C ASN A 170 -18.46 -2.56 -0.60
N PHE A 171 -18.30 -1.45 0.12
CA PHE A 171 -17.08 -1.18 0.84
C PHE A 171 -16.87 -2.11 2.04
N ILE A 172 -17.91 -2.37 2.85
CA ILE A 172 -17.78 -3.32 3.97
C ILE A 172 -17.46 -4.74 3.46
N ARG A 173 -17.98 -5.13 2.29
CA ARG A 173 -17.68 -6.44 1.70
C ARG A 173 -16.25 -6.50 1.20
N ALA A 174 -15.77 -5.44 0.56
CA ALA A 174 -14.39 -5.33 0.11
C ALA A 174 -13.41 -5.45 1.29
N LEU A 175 -13.65 -4.70 2.38
CA LEU A 175 -12.83 -4.78 3.60
C LEU A 175 -12.81 -6.20 4.18
N SER A 176 -13.96 -6.86 4.24
CA SER A 176 -14.03 -8.24 4.74
C SER A 176 -13.35 -9.25 3.82
N LEU A 177 -13.40 -9.05 2.51
CA LEU A 177 -12.75 -9.92 1.52
C LEU A 177 -11.22 -9.84 1.65
N GLU A 178 -10.70 -8.66 1.95
CA GLU A 178 -9.28 -8.38 2.20
C GLU A 178 -8.83 -8.76 3.63
N GLY A 179 -9.70 -9.45 4.40
CA GLY A 179 -9.35 -10.08 5.67
C GLY A 179 -9.64 -9.26 6.93
N ALA A 180 -10.36 -8.13 6.84
CA ALA A 180 -10.65 -7.30 8.01
C ALA A 180 -11.98 -7.62 8.70
N PHE A 181 -11.95 -7.60 10.03
CA PHE A 181 -13.13 -7.68 10.88
C PHE A 181 -13.64 -6.28 11.17
N ILE A 182 -14.93 -6.04 10.93
CA ILE A 182 -15.52 -4.70 11.04
C ILE A 182 -16.22 -4.57 12.38
N ASN A 183 -15.66 -3.81 13.32
CA ASN A 183 -16.31 -3.61 14.60
C ASN A 183 -17.39 -2.53 14.52
N LYS A 184 -17.04 -1.36 13.96
CA LYS A 184 -17.96 -0.21 13.86
C LYS A 184 -17.70 0.54 12.57
N PHE A 185 -18.74 1.16 12.03
CA PHE A 185 -18.58 2.16 11.00
C PHE A 185 -19.62 3.26 11.10
N ALA A 186 -19.29 4.42 10.56
CA ALA A 186 -20.19 5.53 10.36
C ALA A 186 -19.83 6.24 9.06
N SER A 187 -20.84 6.76 8.39
CA SER A 187 -20.71 7.37 7.08
C SER A 187 -21.43 8.71 7.04
N LYS A 188 -20.90 9.66 6.28
CA LYS A 188 -21.50 10.98 6.09
C LYS A 188 -21.30 11.45 4.66
N ILE A 189 -22.39 11.81 3.98
CA ILE A 189 -22.31 12.48 2.68
C ILE A 189 -21.65 13.85 2.88
N VAL A 190 -20.59 14.09 2.11
CA VAL A 190 -19.83 15.36 2.13
C VAL A 190 -20.17 16.22 0.93
N ASN A 191 -20.39 15.59 -0.22
CA ASN A 191 -20.79 16.27 -1.44
C ASN A 191 -21.71 15.37 -2.26
N GLU A 192 -22.61 15.99 -2.99
CA GLU A 192 -23.50 15.32 -3.94
C GLU A 192 -23.63 16.19 -5.18
N GLU A 193 -23.26 15.63 -6.32
CA GLU A 193 -23.29 16.32 -7.60
C GLU A 193 -24.01 15.47 -8.64
N ASP A 194 -24.72 16.12 -9.55
CA ASP A 194 -25.25 15.49 -10.75
C ASP A 194 -24.40 15.95 -11.94
N ILE A 195 -23.66 15.02 -12.54
CA ILE A 195 -22.83 15.29 -13.71
C ILE A 195 -23.41 14.51 -14.88
N ASN A 196 -24.01 15.22 -15.84
CA ASN A 196 -24.60 14.65 -17.05
C ASN A 196 -25.69 13.58 -16.78
N GLY A 197 -26.51 13.76 -15.74
CA GLY A 197 -27.56 12.81 -15.36
C GLY A 197 -27.05 11.62 -14.54
N VAL A 198 -25.79 11.63 -14.14
CA VAL A 198 -25.18 10.62 -13.27
C VAL A 198 -24.90 11.26 -11.91
N ARG A 199 -25.69 10.84 -10.91
CA ARG A 199 -25.49 11.21 -9.52
C ARG A 199 -24.16 10.67 -9.02
N ARG A 200 -23.32 11.53 -8.45
CA ARG A 200 -22.07 11.22 -7.76
C ARG A 200 -22.16 11.70 -6.33
N VAL A 201 -21.96 10.77 -5.40
CA VAL A 201 -21.94 11.01 -3.95
C VAL A 201 -20.50 10.84 -3.48
N LYS A 202 -19.98 11.87 -2.80
CA LYS A 202 -18.74 11.81 -2.02
C LYS A 202 -19.09 11.57 -0.56
N LEU A 203 -18.43 10.61 0.06
CA LEU A 203 -18.75 10.15 1.39
C LEU A 203 -17.49 10.07 2.26
N LEU A 204 -17.55 10.61 3.47
CA LEU A 204 -16.57 10.32 4.52
C LEU A 204 -17.00 9.08 5.26
N PHE A 205 -16.11 8.10 5.32
CA PHE A 205 -16.36 6.80 5.93
C PHE A 205 -15.39 6.58 7.08
N ALA A 206 -15.90 6.57 8.31
CA ALA A 206 -15.14 6.28 9.52
C ALA A 206 -15.34 4.82 9.92
N LEU A 207 -14.26 4.12 10.22
CA LEU A 207 -14.22 2.69 10.50
C LEU A 207 -13.45 2.40 11.78
N GLU A 208 -13.88 1.37 12.49
CA GLU A 208 -13.09 0.65 13.49
C GLU A 208 -12.96 -0.81 13.03
N LEU A 209 -11.72 -1.23 12.78
CA LEU A 209 -11.38 -2.51 12.17
C LEU A 209 -10.43 -3.30 13.06
N LEU A 210 -10.41 -4.62 12.87
CA LEU A 210 -9.34 -5.49 13.30
C LEU A 210 -8.76 -6.24 12.11
N SER A 211 -7.45 -6.22 11.95
CA SER A 211 -6.74 -7.00 10.93
C SER A 211 -5.29 -7.24 11.33
N ASN A 212 -4.58 -8.08 10.60
CA ASN A 212 -3.13 -8.21 10.75
C ASN A 212 -2.40 -6.98 10.16
N LEU A 213 -1.08 -6.96 10.30
CA LEU A 213 -0.21 -5.90 9.82
C LEU A 213 -0.28 -5.74 8.29
N GLU A 214 -0.31 -6.85 7.56
CA GLU A 214 -0.36 -6.89 6.09
C GLU A 214 -1.60 -6.16 5.56
N THR A 215 -2.79 -6.57 6.00
CA THR A 215 -4.05 -5.92 5.62
C THR A 215 -4.07 -4.44 5.99
N LEU A 216 -3.45 -4.05 7.12
CA LEU A 216 -3.35 -2.65 7.54
C LEU A 216 -2.51 -1.81 6.56
N PHE A 217 -1.38 -2.34 6.09
CA PHE A 217 -0.57 -1.71 5.03
C PHE A 217 -1.34 -1.62 3.72
N ILE A 218 -2.00 -2.71 3.31
CA ILE A 218 -2.83 -2.78 2.10
C ILE A 218 -3.91 -1.69 2.12
N PHE A 219 -4.67 -1.59 3.21
CA PHE A 219 -5.71 -0.56 3.34
C PHE A 219 -5.15 0.84 3.34
N THR A 220 -4.02 1.05 4.00
CA THR A 220 -3.37 2.35 3.99
C THR A 220 -2.94 2.74 2.58
N ALA A 221 -2.42 1.80 1.80
CA ALA A 221 -1.98 2.04 0.43
C ALA A 221 -3.14 2.20 -0.56
N LYS A 222 -4.12 1.29 -0.54
CA LYS A 222 -5.26 1.27 -1.47
C LYS A 222 -6.26 2.40 -1.19
N LEU A 223 -6.48 2.74 0.08
CA LEU A 223 -7.55 3.66 0.49
C LEU A 223 -7.05 5.07 0.81
N SER A 224 -5.74 5.25 1.04
CA SER A 224 -5.14 6.53 1.39
C SER A 224 -5.93 7.29 2.48
N PRO A 225 -6.09 6.71 3.69
CA PRO A 225 -6.92 7.29 4.75
C PRO A 225 -6.48 8.69 5.16
N ILE A 226 -7.45 9.59 5.35
CA ILE A 226 -7.23 10.95 5.88
C ILE A 226 -6.70 10.90 7.31
N ALA A 227 -7.18 9.94 8.09
CA ALA A 227 -6.77 9.74 9.47
C ALA A 227 -6.68 8.24 9.76
N ILE A 228 -5.66 7.87 10.53
CA ILE A 228 -5.44 6.51 11.02
C ILE A 228 -4.92 6.56 12.45
N VAL A 229 -5.45 5.71 13.32
CA VAL A 229 -4.98 5.55 14.70
C VAL A 229 -5.11 4.10 15.11
N ILE A 230 -4.08 3.56 15.73
CA ILE A 230 -4.12 2.24 16.37
C ILE A 230 -4.68 2.43 17.78
N ILE A 231 -5.68 1.62 18.13
CA ILE A 231 -6.30 1.61 19.44
C ILE A 231 -5.53 0.65 20.33
N GLU A 232 -5.37 -0.60 19.88
CA GLU A 232 -4.69 -1.69 20.58
C GLU A 232 -4.11 -2.67 19.55
N PRO A 233 -3.01 -3.39 19.86
CA PRO A 233 -2.17 -3.25 21.05
C PRO A 233 -1.20 -2.04 20.96
N GLU A 234 -0.58 -1.67 22.07
CA GLU A 234 0.47 -0.62 22.11
C GLU A 234 1.76 -1.04 21.39
N TYR A 235 2.08 -2.34 21.45
CA TYR A 235 3.19 -2.96 20.73
C TYR A 235 2.65 -4.01 19.79
N ILE A 236 3.02 -3.91 18.51
CA ILE A 236 2.61 -4.82 17.45
C ILE A 236 3.78 -5.75 17.20
N GLU A 237 3.55 -7.05 17.35
CA GLU A 237 4.49 -8.08 16.92
C GLU A 237 4.56 -8.11 15.38
N ILE A 238 5.77 -8.20 14.85
CA ILE A 238 6.04 -8.23 13.41
C ILE A 238 6.77 -9.53 13.11
N THR A 239 6.14 -10.39 12.32
CA THR A 239 6.82 -11.56 11.76
C THR A 239 7.53 -11.19 10.45
N PRO A 240 8.66 -11.85 10.11
CA PRO A 240 9.34 -11.61 8.83
C PRO A 240 8.43 -11.82 7.61
N ASN A 241 7.52 -12.80 7.68
CA ASN A 241 6.59 -13.10 6.58
C ASN A 241 5.55 -11.99 6.39
N GLU A 242 4.91 -11.52 7.46
CA GLU A 242 3.96 -10.41 7.35
C GLU A 242 4.64 -9.15 6.84
N LEU A 243 5.88 -8.91 7.28
CA LEU A 243 6.66 -7.77 6.81
C LEU A 243 7.01 -7.89 5.32
N GLN A 244 7.45 -9.09 4.88
CA GLN A 244 7.71 -9.39 3.47
C GLN A 244 6.47 -9.13 2.62
N ASN A 245 5.32 -9.70 3.01
CA ASN A 245 4.08 -9.51 2.28
C ASN A 245 3.66 -8.03 2.24
N SER A 246 3.75 -7.33 3.38
CA SER A 246 3.39 -5.91 3.48
C SER A 246 4.20 -5.03 2.53
N LEU A 247 5.53 -5.23 2.49
CA LEU A 247 6.41 -4.44 1.64
C LEU A 247 6.28 -4.83 0.16
N SER A 248 6.15 -6.12 -0.15
CA SER A 248 5.92 -6.58 -1.53
C SER A 248 4.61 -6.05 -2.09
N GLU A 249 3.52 -6.10 -1.33
CA GLU A 249 2.21 -5.62 -1.79
C GLU A 249 2.20 -4.10 -1.93
N LEU A 250 2.84 -3.36 -1.02
CA LEU A 250 3.02 -1.92 -1.18
C LEU A 250 3.80 -1.58 -2.46
N ALA A 251 4.89 -2.31 -2.74
CA ALA A 251 5.68 -2.14 -3.95
C ALA A 251 4.86 -2.44 -5.21
N ALA A 252 4.11 -3.54 -5.22
CA ALA A 252 3.22 -3.93 -6.31
C ALA A 252 2.15 -2.87 -6.60
N ILE A 253 1.50 -2.35 -5.55
CA ILE A 253 0.49 -1.29 -5.67
C ILE A 253 1.09 0.00 -6.27
N ILE A 254 2.29 0.40 -5.84
CA ILE A 254 2.97 1.58 -6.38
C ILE A 254 3.33 1.35 -7.84
N ASN A 255 3.88 0.18 -8.15
CA ASN A 255 4.24 -0.19 -9.51
C ASN A 255 3.02 -0.17 -10.43
N GLU A 256 1.88 -0.73 -9.99
CA GLU A 256 0.62 -0.68 -10.72
C GLU A 256 0.23 0.77 -11.03
N LEU A 257 0.20 1.67 -10.03
CA LEU A 257 -0.19 3.07 -10.26
C LEU A 257 0.74 3.81 -11.21
N VAL A 258 2.05 3.61 -11.09
CA VAL A 258 3.06 4.32 -11.90
C VAL A 258 3.07 3.81 -13.34
N HIS A 259 2.90 2.50 -13.56
CA HIS A 259 2.98 1.90 -14.88
C HIS A 259 1.63 1.75 -15.60
N ARG A 260 0.50 1.78 -14.89
CA ARG A 260 -0.85 1.69 -15.48
C ARG A 260 -1.13 2.72 -16.58
N PRO A 261 -0.71 4.00 -16.50
CA PRO A 261 -0.87 4.94 -17.61
C PRO A 261 -0.11 4.53 -18.88
N LEU A 262 1.03 3.85 -18.75
CA LEU A 262 1.81 3.32 -19.87
C LEU A 262 1.07 2.14 -20.54
N ILE A 263 0.36 1.34 -19.74
CA ILE A 263 -0.44 0.19 -20.20
C ILE A 263 -1.79 0.66 -20.80
N LEU A 264 -2.47 1.64 -20.21
CA LEU A 264 -3.78 2.12 -20.70
C LEU A 264 -3.68 3.07 -21.88
N SER A 265 -2.59 3.84 -22.02
CA SER A 265 -2.27 4.52 -23.30
C SER A 265 -1.94 3.55 -24.44
N SER A 266 -1.96 2.24 -24.14
CA SER A 266 -1.80 1.14 -25.09
C SER A 266 -3.08 0.43 -25.50
N SER A 267 -4.26 0.91 -25.04
CA SER A 267 -5.60 0.46 -25.44
C SER A 267 -6.29 1.48 -26.33
#